data_AF-A0A5J4QZ79-F1
#
_entry.id   AF-A0A5J4QZ79-F1
#
_cell.length_a   1.000
_cell.length_b   1.000
_cell.length_c   1.000
_cell.angle_alpha   90.00
_cell.angle_beta   90.00
_cell.angle_gamma   90.00
#
_symmetry.space_group_name_H-M   'P 1'
#
loop_
_entity.id
_entity.type
_entity.pdbx_description
1 polymer ?
#
loop_
_entity_poly.entity_id
_entity_poly.type
_entity_poly.pdbx_seq_one_letter_code
_entity_poly.pdbx_strand_id
1 'polypeptide(L)' 'MFTPDKIIEIFCIADDFCKGFDLEVQKHQIETVDKKSYQRPSRMSDSEIIWLCFRILLN' A
#
# COMPACT_ATOMS: atom_id res chain seq x y z
N MET A 1 -10.86 21.57 8.31
CA MET A 1 -9.65 21.39 9.14
C MET A 1 -9.43 19.90 9.32
N PHE A 2 -8.27 19.37 8.96
CA PHE A 2 -7.94 17.99 9.30
C PHE A 2 -7.74 17.91 10.82
N THR A 3 -8.64 17.24 11.51
CA THR A 3 -8.48 16.96 12.93
C THR A 3 -7.58 15.75 13.11
N PRO A 4 -6.84 15.65 14.23
CA PRO A 4 -6.00 14.49 14.52
C PRO A 4 -6.76 13.18 14.39
N ASP A 5 -8.03 13.14 14.81
CA ASP A 5 -8.89 11.96 14.75
C ASP A 5 -9.08 11.45 13.31
N LYS A 6 -9.32 12.36 12.35
CA LYS A 6 -9.47 11.98 10.93
C LYS A 6 -8.17 11.48 10.32
N ILE A 7 -7.03 12.03 10.75
CA ILE A 7 -5.72 11.57 10.30
C ILE A 7 -5.49 10.14 10.82
N ILE A 8 -5.76 9.90 12.10
CA ILE A 8 -5.63 8.58 12.74
C ILE A 8 -6.53 7.55 12.05
N GLU A 9 -7.77 7.92 11.73
CA GLU A 9 -8.71 7.04 11.02
C GLU A 9 -8.16 6.62 9.65
N ILE A 10 -7.60 7.56 8.87
CA ILE A 10 -6.97 7.26 7.57
C ILE A 10 -5.76 6.33 7.74
N PHE A 11 -4.92 6.56 8.75
CA PHE A 11 -3.78 5.68 9.04
C PHE A 11 -4.24 4.28 9.42
N CYS A 12 -5.32 4.16 10.20
CA CYS A 12 -5.86 2.87 10.61
C CYS A 12 -6.39 2.09 9.39
N ILE A 13 -7.12 2.76 8.49
CA ILE A 13 -7.60 2.17 7.24
C ILE A 13 -6.43 1.73 6.35
N ALA A 14 -5.40 2.56 6.23
CA ALA A 14 -4.21 2.23 5.44
C ALA A 14 -3.45 1.03 6.02
N ASP A 15 -3.30 0.96 7.35
CA ASP A 15 -2.64 -0.17 8.03
C ASP A 15 -3.39 -1.48 7.83
N ASP A 16 -4.72 -1.48 7.98
CA ASP A 16 -5.55 -2.66 7.76
C ASP A 16 -5.57 -3.11 6.29
N PHE A 17 -5.56 -2.16 5.34
CA PHE A 17 -5.39 -2.46 3.93
C PHE A 17 -4.03 -3.10 3.64
N CYS A 18 -2.93 -2.54 4.15
CA CYS A 18 -1.58 -3.07 3.97
C CYS A 18 -1.47 -4.52 4.45
N LYS A 19 -2.07 -4.87 5.59
CA LYS A 19 -2.09 -6.25 6.11
C LYS A 19 -2.76 -7.24 5.14
N GLY A 20 -3.88 -6.85 4.52
CA GLY A 20 -4.56 -7.67 3.52
C GLY A 20 -3.81 -7.72 2.20
N PHE A 21 -3.27 -6.58 1.76
CA PHE A 21 -2.55 -6.43 0.50
C PHE A 21 -1.27 -7.28 0.46
N ASP A 22 -0.50 -7.34 1.55
CA ASP A 22 0.73 -8.13 1.57
C ASP A 22 0.49 -9.63 1.39
N LEU A 23 -0.60 -10.17 1.97
CA LEU A 23 -1.01 -11.55 1.77
C LEU A 23 -1.42 -11.81 0.31
N GLU A 24 -2.12 -10.85 -0.30
CA GLU A 24 -2.63 -10.99 -1.66
C GLU A 24 -1.52 -10.83 -2.70
N VAL A 25 -0.58 -9.90 -2.47
CA VAL A 25 0.63 -9.72 -3.28
C VAL A 25 1.51 -10.95 -3.22
N GLN A 26 1.63 -11.63 -2.07
CA GLN A 26 2.36 -12.90 -1.99
C GLN A 26 1.73 -14.01 -2.83
N LYS A 27 0.40 -14.09 -2.87
CA LYS A 27 -0.31 -15.12 -3.67
C LYS A 27 -0.27 -14.84 -5.18
N HIS A 28 -0.35 -13.58 -5.58
CA HIS A 28 -0.43 -13.16 -6.98
C HIS A 28 0.91 -12.69 -7.55
N GLN A 29 2.00 -12.86 -6.80
CA GLN A 29 3.32 -12.52 -7.26
C GLN A 29 3.69 -13.39 -8.45
N ILE A 30 3.90 -12.74 -9.60
CA ILE A 30 4.34 -13.42 -10.81
C ILE A 30 5.81 -13.81 -10.59
N GLU A 31 6.08 -15.12 -10.52
CA GLU A 31 7.44 -15.63 -10.44
C GLU A 31 8.23 -15.17 -11.68
N THR A 32 9.26 -14.36 -11.44
CA THR A 32 10.09 -13.84 -12.52
C THR A 32 11.17 -14.87 -12.83
N VAL A 33 10.86 -15.79 -13.74
CA VAL A 33 11.73 -16.93 -14.13
C VAL A 33 13.09 -16.50 -14.71
N ASP A 34 13.30 -15.23 -15.12
CA ASP A 34 14.45 -14.91 -15.99
C ASP A 34 15.05 -13.48 -15.94
N LYS A 35 14.86 -12.66 -14.89
CA LYS A 35 15.23 -11.23 -14.99
C LYS A 35 16.36 -10.76 -14.07
N LYS A 36 17.42 -10.27 -14.75
CA LYS A 36 18.53 -9.42 -14.29
C LYS A 36 18.12 -8.48 -13.15
N SER A 37 19.04 -8.23 -12.23
CA SER A 37 18.94 -7.56 -10.92
C SER A 37 18.42 -6.10 -10.91
N TYR A 38 17.37 -5.78 -11.66
CA TYR A 38 16.53 -4.63 -11.39
C TYR A 38 15.49 -5.07 -10.34
N GLN A 39 15.95 -5.40 -9.13
CA GLN A 39 15.11 -5.71 -7.97
C GLN A 39 14.39 -4.44 -7.50
N ARG A 40 13.49 -3.91 -8.32
CA ARG A 40 12.42 -3.06 -7.80
C ARG A 40 11.37 -4.02 -7.27
N PRO A 41 11.03 -4.01 -5.97
CA PRO A 41 9.85 -4.73 -5.54
C PRO A 41 8.69 -4.21 -6.40
N SER A 42 7.91 -5.09 -7.02
CA SER A 42 6.66 -4.74 -7.70
C SER A 42 5.57 -4.33 -6.69
N ARG A 43 5.98 -3.71 -5.57
CA ARG A 43 5.19 -3.25 -4.46
C ARG A 43 5.36 -1.75 -4.38
N MET A 44 4.24 -1.05 -4.26
CA MET A 44 4.21 0.37 -3.94
C MET A 44 4.87 0.61 -2.57
N SER A 45 5.54 1.74 -2.38
CA SER A 45 6.09 2.10 -1.07
C SER A 45 4.97 2.40 -0.06
N ASP A 46 5.23 2.21 1.23
CA ASP A 46 4.22 2.48 2.27
C ASP A 46 3.72 3.94 2.21
N SER A 47 4.60 4.88 1.86
CA SER A 47 4.26 6.28 1.61
C SER A 47 3.30 6.48 0.44
N GLU A 48 3.46 5.72 -0.65
CA GLU A 48 2.57 5.78 -1.80
C GLU A 48 1.21 5.14 -1.51
N ILE A 49 1.18 4.07 -0.70
CA ILE A 49 -0.07 3.44 -0.25
C ILE A 49 -0.87 4.42 0.61
N ILE A 50 -0.22 5.07 1.59
CA ILE A 50 -0.86 6.08 2.43
C ILE A 50 -1.38 7.25 1.58
N TRP A 51 -0.60 7.71 0.59
CA TRP A 51 -1.03 8.77 -0.32
C TRP A 51 -2.21 8.36 -1.20
N LEU A 52 -2.25 7.11 -1.67
CA LEU A 52 -3.37 6.56 -2.43
C LEU A 52 -4.64 6.45 -1.56
N CYS A 53 -4.52 5.96 -0.32
CA CYS A 53 -5.63 5.93 0.64
C CYS A 53 -6.16 7.35 0.91
N PHE A 54 -5.27 8.31 1.10
CA PHE A 54 -5.63 9.72 1.28
C PHE A 54 -6.36 10.29 0.05
N ARG A 55 -5.90 9.94 -1.16
CA ARG A 55 -6.51 10.36 -2.43
C ARG A 55 -7.93 9.80 -2.62
N ILE A 56 -8.14 8.52 -2.25
CA ILE A 56 -9.43 7.82 -2.39
C ILE A 56 -10.45 8.32 -1.36
N LEU A 57 -10.04 8.54 -0.10
CA LEU A 57 -10.94 8.94 0.99
C LEU A 57 -11.36 10.42 0.96
N LEU A 58 -10.76 11.22 0.08
CA LEU A 58 -11.00 12.68 -0.04
C LEU A 58 -11.59 13.11 -1.39
N ASN A 59 -11.89 12.17 -2.29
CA ASN A 59 -12.77 12.39 -3.45
C ASN A 59 -14.18 11.91 -3.10
#